data_AF-A0A353QZR5-F1
#
_entry.id   AF-A0A353QZR5-F1
#
_cell.length_a   1.000
_cell.length_b   1.000
_cell.length_c   1.000
_cell.angle_alpha   90.00
_cell.angle_beta   90.00
_cell.angle_gamma   90.00
#
_symmetry.space_group_name_H-M   'P 1'
#
loop_
_entity.id
_entity.type
_entity.pdbx_description
1 polymer ?
#
loop_
_entity_poly.entity_id
_entity_poly.type
_entity_poly.pdbx_seq_one_letter_code
_entity_poly.pdbx_strand_id
1 'polypeptide(L)'
;MASISSPGLGSGLDVNALVQGLVQAEQQPAQLRLDQRETQLQTRLSAFGALKGALVALRDSLTALSGSGLFGQIKATISQPELFTATASSDASAGEYRIEVVQMASAHKLLSGAFAANTAIGTGTLAITAGGTSFEVAIDENGQTLSAIRDRINAATGNPGIVARVVDGDDGQHLILTQGKTGSDQAITITTSGGNGGLASLVHDPLNAVTGNYTEQSPAHNAQIRIDGVLRSSPTNRIEDVVDGVDLELLAANPGNPADMQLALDSTGAKDAIKKFIETYNALISTLGNLSRYDPESKSAGPLLGDSAARALGATLRRELSTPLSDTTNDLRVLSAIGITSDKAGNLTLKASRLDEVLKNDP
;
A
#
# COMPACT_ATOMS: atom_id res chain seq x y z
N MET A 1 -32.40 24.15 -91.31
CA MET A 1 -33.32 23.26 -90.57
C MET A 1 -32.52 22.05 -90.10
N ALA A 2 -32.05 22.07 -88.85
CA ALA A 2 -31.59 20.88 -88.16
C ALA A 2 -32.70 20.54 -87.16
N SER A 3 -33.31 19.38 -87.35
CA SER A 3 -34.46 18.87 -86.63
C SER A 3 -34.15 18.66 -85.14
N ILE A 4 -34.90 19.33 -84.26
CA ILE A 4 -35.05 18.90 -82.87
C ILE A 4 -36.01 17.71 -82.90
N SER A 5 -35.48 16.49 -82.81
CA SER A 5 -36.30 15.30 -82.54
C SER A 5 -36.63 15.29 -81.04
N SER A 6 -37.89 15.62 -80.72
CA SER A 6 -38.48 15.47 -79.39
C SER A 6 -38.40 14.00 -78.94
N PRO A 7 -37.64 13.64 -77.89
CA PRO A 7 -37.72 12.33 -77.27
C PRO A 7 -38.87 12.38 -76.26
N GLY A 8 -40.09 12.52 -76.78
CA GLY A 8 -41.31 12.31 -76.03
C GLY A 8 -41.75 10.86 -76.18
N LEU A 9 -41.88 10.20 -75.03
CA LEU A 9 -42.89 9.17 -74.77
C LEU A 9 -42.65 7.82 -75.48
N GLY A 10 -41.78 6.97 -74.90
CA GLY A 10 -41.65 5.57 -75.31
C GLY A 10 -40.30 4.91 -75.05
N SER A 11 -39.27 5.66 -74.65
CA SER A 11 -38.00 5.07 -74.23
C SER A 11 -38.15 4.56 -72.80
N GLY A 12 -37.69 3.36 -72.49
CA GLY A 12 -37.50 2.86 -71.12
C GLY A 12 -36.44 3.66 -70.34
N LEU A 13 -36.44 4.99 -70.49
CA LEU A 13 -35.79 5.94 -69.63
C LEU A 13 -36.48 5.83 -68.29
N ASP A 14 -35.76 5.21 -67.36
CA ASP A 14 -36.12 5.22 -65.96
C ASP A 14 -36.02 6.67 -65.48
N VAL A 15 -37.11 7.42 -65.63
CA VAL A 15 -37.23 8.81 -65.20
C VAL A 15 -36.94 8.91 -63.70
N ASN A 16 -37.23 7.86 -62.94
CA ASN A 16 -36.86 7.83 -61.52
C ASN A 16 -35.34 7.75 -61.36
N ALA A 17 -34.63 6.94 -62.16
CA ALA A 17 -33.16 6.91 -62.15
C ALA A 17 -32.54 8.24 -62.60
N LEU A 18 -33.11 8.90 -63.62
CA LEU A 18 -32.62 10.20 -64.09
C LEU A 18 -32.85 11.32 -63.06
N VAL A 19 -34.04 11.35 -62.46
CA VAL A 19 -34.39 12.29 -61.37
C VAL A 19 -33.53 12.01 -60.14
N GLN A 20 -33.30 10.75 -59.76
CA GLN A 20 -32.39 10.40 -58.67
C GLN A 20 -30.95 10.84 -58.97
N GLY A 21 -30.46 10.65 -60.20
CA GLY A 21 -29.13 11.10 -60.63
C GLY A 21 -28.97 12.63 -60.56
N LEU A 22 -29.98 13.38 -61.01
CA LEU A 22 -30.01 14.84 -60.90
C LEU A 22 -30.07 15.32 -59.44
N VAL A 23 -30.93 14.70 -58.62
CA VAL A 23 -31.04 15.03 -57.19
C VAL A 23 -29.72 14.72 -56.46
N GLN A 24 -29.07 13.60 -56.75
CA GLN A 24 -27.75 13.27 -56.18
C GLN A 24 -26.68 14.26 -56.62
N ALA A 25 -26.61 14.64 -57.90
CA ALA A 25 -25.66 15.62 -58.40
C ALA A 25 -25.85 17.00 -57.78
N GLU A 26 -27.10 17.42 -57.55
CA GLU A 26 -27.45 18.68 -56.88
C GLU A 26 -27.11 18.63 -55.37
N GLN A 27 -27.28 17.48 -54.72
CA GLN A 27 -26.99 17.30 -53.28
C GLN A 27 -25.50 17.13 -52.99
N GLN A 28 -24.73 16.55 -53.91
CA GLN A 28 -23.34 16.17 -53.71
C GLN A 28 -22.43 17.31 -53.19
N PRO A 29 -22.47 18.55 -53.72
CA PRO A 29 -21.62 19.63 -53.22
C PRO A 29 -21.96 20.05 -51.78
N ALA A 30 -23.25 20.05 -51.43
CA ALA A 30 -23.69 20.38 -50.09
C ALA A 30 -23.28 19.30 -49.10
N GLN A 31 -23.42 18.03 -49.48
CA GLN A 31 -23.03 16.87 -48.68
C GLN A 31 -21.52 16.84 -48.46
N LEU A 32 -20.70 16.99 -49.51
CA LEU A 32 -19.25 17.07 -49.40
C LEU A 32 -18.77 18.17 -48.45
N ARG A 33 -19.41 19.35 -48.48
CA ARG A 33 -19.07 20.44 -47.56
C ARG A 33 -19.42 20.11 -46.10
N LEU A 34 -20.55 19.45 -45.87
CA LEU A 34 -20.97 19.02 -44.54
C LEU A 34 -20.04 17.91 -44.03
N ASP A 35 -19.73 16.92 -44.85
CA ASP A 35 -18.83 15.80 -44.52
C ASP A 35 -17.42 16.29 -44.19
N GLN A 36 -16.89 17.26 -44.95
CA GLN A 36 -15.62 17.92 -44.65
C GLN A 36 -15.64 18.66 -43.31
N ARG A 37 -16.73 19.40 -43.04
CA ARG A 37 -16.90 20.12 -41.78
C ARG A 37 -17.04 19.17 -40.60
N GLU A 38 -17.77 18.08 -40.77
CA GLU A 38 -17.91 17.02 -39.78
C GLU A 38 -16.55 16.39 -39.48
N THR A 39 -15.81 15.98 -40.51
CA THR A 39 -14.45 15.41 -40.37
C THR A 39 -13.52 16.37 -39.63
N GLN A 40 -13.57 17.66 -39.96
CA GLN A 40 -12.76 18.68 -39.29
C GLN A 40 -13.14 18.83 -37.81
N LEU A 41 -14.44 18.83 -37.49
CA LEU A 41 -14.92 18.91 -36.10
C LEU A 41 -14.59 17.66 -35.30
N GLN A 42 -14.73 16.47 -35.88
CA GLN A 42 -14.33 15.20 -35.25
C GLN A 42 -12.82 15.19 -34.98
N THR A 43 -12.00 15.65 -35.91
CA THR A 43 -10.54 15.75 -35.72
C THR A 43 -10.19 16.73 -34.60
N ARG A 44 -10.85 17.89 -34.55
CA ARG A 44 -10.69 18.86 -33.44
C ARG A 44 -11.13 18.29 -32.10
N LEU A 45 -12.24 17.57 -32.06
CA LEU A 45 -12.74 16.90 -30.86
C LEU A 45 -11.70 15.89 -30.34
N SER A 46 -11.16 15.05 -31.22
CA SER A 46 -10.09 14.10 -30.87
C SER A 46 -8.82 14.81 -30.39
N ALA A 47 -8.44 15.93 -31.02
CA ALA A 47 -7.29 16.74 -30.61
C ALA A 47 -7.48 17.34 -29.20
N PHE A 48 -8.65 17.88 -28.88
CA PHE A 48 -8.96 18.33 -27.53
C PHE A 48 -9.04 17.17 -26.53
N GLY A 49 -9.51 16.00 -26.96
CA GLY A 49 -9.47 14.77 -26.16
C GLY A 49 -8.04 14.39 -25.77
N ALA A 50 -7.10 14.44 -26.72
CA ALA A 50 -5.68 14.19 -26.47
C ALA A 50 -5.07 15.22 -25.51
N LEU A 51 -5.35 16.52 -25.71
CA LEU A 51 -4.91 17.57 -24.78
C LEU A 51 -5.48 17.39 -23.37
N LYS A 52 -6.76 17.05 -23.26
CA LYS A 52 -7.39 16.77 -21.97
C LYS A 52 -6.72 15.59 -21.27
N GLY A 53 -6.43 14.50 -22.00
CA GLY A 53 -5.71 13.35 -21.46
C GLY A 53 -4.33 13.71 -20.93
N ALA A 54 -3.55 14.47 -21.71
CA ALA A 54 -2.24 14.95 -21.29
C ALA A 54 -2.30 15.91 -20.08
N LEU A 55 -3.31 16.78 -20.01
CA LEU A 55 -3.55 17.66 -18.86
C LEU A 55 -3.92 16.89 -17.60
N VAL A 56 -4.75 15.86 -17.71
CA VAL A 56 -5.09 14.98 -16.58
C VAL A 56 -3.83 14.27 -16.08
N ALA A 57 -3.00 13.73 -16.97
CA ALA A 57 -1.74 13.10 -16.60
C ALA A 57 -0.78 14.08 -15.87
N LEU A 58 -0.70 15.33 -16.32
CA LEU A 58 0.10 16.37 -15.65
C LEU A 58 -0.49 16.74 -14.28
N ARG A 59 -1.82 16.85 -14.17
CA ARG A 59 -2.49 17.12 -12.89
C ARG A 59 -2.20 16.01 -11.88
N ASP A 60 -2.26 14.75 -12.33
CA ASP A 60 -2.07 13.59 -11.46
C ASP A 60 -0.62 13.51 -10.97
N SER A 61 0.37 13.82 -11.83
CA SER A 61 1.78 13.90 -11.41
C SER A 61 2.05 15.05 -10.43
N LEU A 62 1.41 16.21 -10.61
CA LEU A 62 1.47 17.33 -9.67
C LEU A 62 0.82 16.99 -8.32
N THR A 63 -0.30 16.25 -8.35
CA THR A 63 -0.99 15.81 -7.12
C THR A 63 -0.09 14.88 -6.32
N ALA A 64 0.56 13.92 -6.99
CA ALA A 64 1.54 13.03 -6.36
C ALA A 64 2.74 13.81 -5.78
N LEU A 65 3.22 14.83 -6.50
CA LEU A 65 4.33 15.67 -6.03
C LEU A 65 3.94 16.56 -4.83
N SER A 66 2.67 16.97 -4.74
CA SER A 66 2.14 17.78 -3.62
C SER A 66 1.80 16.97 -2.36
N GLY A 67 1.98 15.64 -2.39
CA GLY A 67 1.67 14.76 -1.27
C GLY A 67 2.54 15.07 -0.04
N SER A 68 1.91 15.11 1.14
CA SER A 68 2.61 15.31 2.41
C SER A 68 3.62 14.19 2.67
N GLY A 69 4.82 14.56 3.12
CA GLY A 69 5.85 13.59 3.53
C GLY A 69 6.74 13.05 2.42
N LEU A 70 6.51 13.40 1.13
CA LEU A 70 7.34 12.93 0.02
C LEU A 70 8.82 13.33 0.13
N PHE A 71 9.07 14.50 0.68
CA PHE A 71 10.39 15.13 0.77
C PHE A 71 11.09 14.87 2.11
N GLY A 72 10.33 14.48 3.15
CA GLY A 72 10.85 14.17 4.48
C GLY A 72 10.82 12.67 4.81
N GLN A 73 10.81 11.78 3.81
CA GLN A 73 10.81 10.34 4.09
C GLN A 73 12.14 9.91 4.69
N ILE A 74 12.08 9.09 5.73
CA ILE A 74 13.25 8.48 6.34
C ILE A 74 13.24 7.00 6.00
N LYS A 75 14.38 6.49 5.56
CA LYS A 75 14.58 5.06 5.29
C LYS A 75 15.52 4.46 6.32
N ALA A 76 15.10 3.34 6.86
CA ALA A 76 15.95 2.47 7.66
C ALA A 76 16.68 1.47 6.78
N THR A 77 18.00 1.39 6.92
CA THR A 77 18.86 0.37 6.30
C THR A 77 19.47 -0.47 7.41
N ILE A 78 19.29 -1.79 7.33
CA ILE A 78 19.67 -2.73 8.39
C ILE A 78 20.73 -3.69 7.85
N SER A 79 21.79 -3.93 8.62
CA SER A 79 22.89 -4.81 8.19
C SER A 79 22.51 -6.30 8.16
N GLN A 80 21.54 -6.72 8.98
CA GLN A 80 21.03 -8.10 9.10
C GLN A 80 19.48 -8.11 9.07
N PRO A 81 18.86 -7.96 7.89
CA PRO A 81 17.40 -7.86 7.74
C PRO A 81 16.64 -9.15 8.10
N GLU A 82 17.32 -10.28 8.26
CA GLU A 82 16.76 -11.54 8.74
C GLU A 82 16.43 -11.53 10.23
N LEU A 83 17.00 -10.60 11.01
CA LEU A 83 16.76 -10.48 12.45
C LEU A 83 15.57 -9.57 12.75
N PHE A 84 15.45 -8.46 12.03
CA PHE A 84 14.35 -7.51 12.17
C PHE A 84 14.20 -6.62 10.94
N THR A 85 13.04 -5.99 10.82
CA THR A 85 12.79 -4.88 9.90
C THR A 85 12.41 -3.63 10.67
N ALA A 86 12.54 -2.47 10.04
CA ALA A 86 12.23 -1.18 10.64
C ALA A 86 11.43 -0.32 9.68
N THR A 87 10.42 0.35 10.21
CA THR A 87 9.64 1.36 9.50
C THR A 87 9.81 2.69 10.21
N ALA A 88 10.30 3.69 9.48
CA ALA A 88 10.48 5.05 9.99
C ALA A 88 9.39 5.97 9.44
N SER A 89 8.85 6.82 10.31
CA SER A 89 7.98 7.92 9.96
C SER A 89 8.78 9.13 9.47
N SER A 90 8.09 10.15 8.94
CA SER A 90 8.72 11.41 8.51
C SER A 90 9.30 12.24 9.66
N ASP A 91 8.89 11.95 10.90
CA ASP A 91 9.35 12.66 12.09
C ASP A 91 10.61 12.02 12.70
N ALA A 92 11.02 10.86 12.17
CA ALA A 92 12.22 10.17 12.63
C ALA A 92 13.47 11.00 12.33
N SER A 93 14.39 11.05 13.31
CA SER A 93 15.67 11.72 13.12
C SER A 93 16.68 10.79 12.47
N ALA A 94 17.41 11.31 11.48
CA ALA A 94 18.52 10.57 10.87
C ALA A 94 19.60 10.25 11.91
N GLY A 95 20.19 9.06 11.81
CA GLY A 95 21.14 8.55 12.80
C GLY A 95 21.52 7.10 12.59
N GLU A 96 22.48 6.62 13.37
CA GLU A 96 22.91 5.22 13.38
C GLU A 96 22.66 4.64 14.76
N TYR A 97 22.09 3.44 14.79
CA TYR A 97 21.71 2.73 16.01
C TYR A 97 22.22 1.31 15.95
N ARG A 98 22.70 0.80 17.08
CA ARG A 98 23.07 -0.60 17.24
C ARG A 98 21.96 -1.36 17.95
N ILE A 99 21.34 -2.31 17.24
CA ILE A 99 20.20 -3.09 17.71
C ILE A 99 20.60 -4.54 17.94
N GLU A 100 20.44 -5.03 19.16
CA GLU A 100 20.59 -6.44 19.52
C GLU A 100 19.21 -7.04 19.78
N VAL A 101 18.84 -8.11 19.07
CA VAL A 101 17.63 -8.87 19.39
C VAL A 101 17.99 -9.98 20.38
N VAL A 102 17.74 -9.75 21.66
CA VAL A 102 18.12 -10.65 22.75
C VAL A 102 17.17 -11.84 22.82
N GLN A 103 15.86 -11.58 22.73
CA GLN A 103 14.82 -12.58 22.90
C GLN A 103 13.57 -12.22 22.11
N MET A 104 12.85 -13.23 21.64
CA MET A 104 11.58 -13.07 20.95
C MET A 104 10.41 -13.13 21.93
N ALA A 105 9.33 -12.40 21.64
CA ALA A 105 8.07 -12.60 22.33
C ALA A 105 7.49 -13.94 21.90
N SER A 106 7.12 -14.77 22.87
CA SER A 106 6.56 -16.09 22.65
C SER A 106 5.23 -16.23 23.37
N ALA A 107 4.34 -17.00 22.77
CA ALA A 107 3.07 -17.34 23.38
C ALA A 107 3.23 -18.58 24.28
N HIS A 108 2.49 -18.60 25.39
CA HIS A 108 2.53 -19.74 26.30
C HIS A 108 1.91 -20.97 25.64
N LYS A 109 2.63 -22.10 25.68
CA LYS A 109 2.12 -23.41 25.23
C LYS A 109 2.36 -24.47 26.29
N LEU A 110 1.27 -25.09 26.73
CA LEU A 110 1.24 -26.19 27.69
C LEU A 110 0.79 -27.47 27.00
N LEU A 111 1.43 -28.58 27.33
CA LEU A 111 1.08 -29.94 26.89
C LEU A 111 0.76 -30.78 28.12
N SER A 112 -0.44 -31.35 28.21
CA SER A 112 -0.75 -32.30 29.28
C SER A 112 -0.01 -33.62 29.06
N GLY A 113 0.15 -34.44 30.10
CA GLY A 113 0.53 -35.83 29.93
C GLY A 113 -0.58 -36.65 29.27
N ALA A 114 -0.28 -37.92 29.04
CA ALA A 114 -1.14 -38.80 28.27
C ALA A 114 -2.36 -39.27 29.08
N PHE A 115 -3.50 -39.34 28.41
CA PHE A 115 -4.73 -39.93 28.91
C PHE A 115 -5.25 -40.98 27.93
N ALA A 116 -5.78 -42.11 28.42
CA ALA A 116 -6.39 -43.09 27.53
C ALA A 116 -7.64 -42.50 26.84
N ALA A 117 -7.86 -42.86 25.57
CA ALA A 117 -8.96 -42.31 24.79
C ALA A 117 -10.33 -42.56 25.45
N ASN A 118 -11.20 -41.56 25.41
CA ASN A 118 -12.55 -41.57 26.02
C ASN A 118 -12.57 -41.80 27.54
N THR A 119 -11.44 -41.65 28.23
CA THR A 119 -11.40 -41.73 29.69
C THR A 119 -12.06 -40.51 30.30
N ALA A 120 -12.85 -40.74 31.35
CA ALA A 120 -13.39 -39.68 32.19
C ALA A 120 -12.27 -39.10 33.06
N ILE A 121 -11.89 -37.84 32.81
CA ILE A 121 -10.82 -37.16 33.56
C ILE A 121 -11.32 -36.73 34.95
N GLY A 122 -12.59 -36.34 35.07
CA GLY A 122 -13.23 -35.95 36.31
C GLY A 122 -14.28 -34.86 36.12
N THR A 123 -14.94 -34.50 37.21
CA THR A 123 -15.92 -33.41 37.26
C THR A 123 -15.41 -32.26 38.12
N GLY A 124 -15.98 -31.07 37.94
CA GLY A 124 -15.62 -29.86 38.68
C GLY A 124 -15.55 -28.65 37.77
N THR A 125 -14.92 -27.58 38.24
CA THR A 125 -14.72 -26.34 37.47
C THR A 125 -13.23 -26.09 37.28
N LEU A 126 -12.82 -25.78 36.06
CA LEU A 126 -11.48 -25.26 35.74
C LEU A 126 -11.58 -23.73 35.65
N ALA A 127 -10.80 -23.02 36.47
CA ALA A 127 -10.60 -21.59 36.31
C ALA A 127 -9.29 -21.36 35.57
N ILE A 128 -9.38 -20.84 34.35
CA ILE A 128 -8.24 -20.61 33.45
C ILE A 128 -8.02 -19.10 33.34
N THR A 129 -6.80 -18.67 33.63
CA THR A 129 -6.41 -17.26 33.65
C THR A 129 -5.25 -17.01 32.70
N ALA A 130 -5.32 -15.97 31.89
CA ALA A 130 -4.20 -15.47 31.09
C ALA A 130 -4.38 -13.96 30.82
N GLY A 131 -3.30 -13.19 30.88
CA GLY A 131 -3.34 -11.75 30.62
C GLY A 131 -4.18 -10.96 31.63
N GLY A 132 -4.31 -11.45 32.86
CA GLY A 132 -5.17 -10.87 33.90
C GLY A 132 -6.67 -11.16 33.76
N THR A 133 -7.09 -11.85 32.70
CA THR A 133 -8.48 -12.27 32.49
C THR A 133 -8.65 -13.72 32.91
N SER A 134 -9.66 -13.98 33.74
CA SER A 134 -10.02 -15.32 34.20
C SER A 134 -11.39 -15.73 33.65
N PHE A 135 -11.54 -16.99 33.28
CA PHE A 135 -12.82 -17.58 32.92
C PHE A 135 -12.94 -19.00 33.48
N GLU A 136 -14.17 -19.43 33.69
CA GLU A 136 -14.49 -20.72 34.28
C GLU A 136 -15.06 -21.69 33.23
N VAL A 137 -14.66 -22.95 33.34
CA VAL A 137 -15.12 -24.05 32.50
C VAL A 137 -15.66 -25.15 33.40
N ALA A 138 -16.99 -25.27 33.44
CA ALA A 138 -17.66 -26.32 34.20
C ALA A 138 -17.65 -27.65 33.42
N ILE A 139 -17.15 -28.70 34.07
CA ILE A 139 -17.11 -30.08 33.57
C ILE A 139 -18.11 -30.93 34.35
N ASP A 140 -19.22 -31.25 33.69
CA ASP A 140 -20.27 -32.14 34.22
C ASP A 140 -20.00 -33.61 33.89
N GLU A 141 -20.89 -34.49 34.34
CA GLU A 141 -20.76 -35.94 34.16
C GLU A 141 -20.69 -36.39 32.69
N ASN A 142 -21.23 -35.60 31.75
CA ASN A 142 -21.25 -35.89 30.32
C ASN A 142 -20.08 -35.24 29.56
N GLY A 143 -19.29 -34.39 30.21
CA GLY A 143 -18.23 -33.58 29.60
C GLY A 143 -16.80 -34.00 29.97
N GLN A 144 -16.60 -35.19 30.54
CA GLN A 144 -15.36 -35.55 31.22
C GLN A 144 -14.19 -35.96 30.29
N THR A 145 -14.40 -36.09 28.98
CA THR A 145 -13.35 -36.49 28.04
C THR A 145 -12.50 -35.28 27.62
N LEU A 146 -11.25 -35.49 27.23
CA LEU A 146 -10.39 -34.40 26.74
C LEU A 146 -10.99 -33.65 25.54
N SER A 147 -11.67 -34.35 24.64
CA SER A 147 -12.38 -33.74 23.51
C SER A 147 -13.49 -32.80 23.98
N ALA A 148 -14.28 -33.21 24.98
CA ALA A 148 -15.33 -32.36 25.54
C ALA A 148 -14.74 -31.18 26.33
N ILE A 149 -13.66 -31.39 27.09
CA ILE A 149 -12.95 -30.31 27.81
C ILE A 149 -12.40 -29.29 26.80
N ARG A 150 -11.75 -29.74 25.72
CA ARG A 150 -11.29 -28.88 24.61
C ARG A 150 -12.42 -28.02 24.06
N ASP A 151 -13.55 -28.64 23.73
CA ASP A 151 -14.69 -27.93 23.13
C ASP A 151 -15.27 -26.89 24.09
N ARG A 152 -15.35 -27.22 25.38
CA ARG A 152 -15.81 -26.30 26.43
C ARG A 152 -14.83 -25.14 26.64
N ILE A 153 -13.51 -25.36 26.64
CA ILE A 153 -12.51 -24.28 26.74
C ILE A 153 -12.61 -23.34 25.53
N ASN A 154 -12.70 -23.89 24.32
CA ASN A 154 -12.78 -23.09 23.10
C ASN A 154 -14.12 -22.33 22.98
N ALA A 155 -15.20 -22.86 23.55
CA ALA A 155 -16.52 -22.21 23.54
C ALA A 155 -16.79 -21.33 24.78
N ALA A 156 -15.88 -21.31 25.77
CA ALA A 156 -16.11 -20.59 27.01
C ALA A 156 -16.22 -19.07 26.79
N THR A 157 -17.26 -18.47 27.36
CA THR A 157 -17.43 -17.03 27.37
C THR A 157 -16.34 -16.37 28.21
N GLY A 158 -15.68 -15.35 27.67
CA GLY A 158 -14.59 -14.65 28.36
C GLY A 158 -13.20 -15.29 28.16
N ASN A 159 -13.07 -16.29 27.29
CA ASN A 159 -11.77 -16.85 26.91
C ASN A 159 -10.88 -15.74 26.27
N PRO A 160 -9.70 -15.41 26.85
CA PRO A 160 -8.84 -14.31 26.40
C PRO A 160 -8.03 -14.60 25.12
N GLY A 161 -8.32 -15.72 24.44
CA GLY A 161 -7.64 -16.14 23.21
C GLY A 161 -6.88 -17.48 23.33
N ILE A 162 -7.15 -18.26 24.37
CA ILE A 162 -6.57 -19.59 24.57
C ILE A 162 -7.25 -20.57 23.62
N VAL A 163 -6.44 -21.30 22.86
CA VAL A 163 -6.88 -22.36 21.96
C VAL A 163 -6.49 -23.71 22.52
N ALA A 164 -7.49 -24.53 22.81
CA ALA A 164 -7.32 -25.92 23.20
C ALA A 164 -7.34 -26.85 21.98
N ARG A 165 -6.44 -27.84 21.95
CA ARG A 165 -6.40 -28.93 20.97
C ARG A 165 -6.15 -30.25 21.65
N VAL A 166 -6.67 -31.33 21.08
CA VAL A 166 -6.34 -32.70 21.50
C VAL A 166 -5.49 -33.33 20.41
N VAL A 167 -4.39 -33.97 20.78
CA VAL A 167 -3.53 -34.75 19.89
C VAL A 167 -3.48 -36.18 20.40
N ASP A 168 -3.77 -37.13 19.52
CA ASP A 168 -3.62 -38.56 19.78
C ASP A 168 -2.15 -38.96 19.50
N GLY A 169 -1.39 -39.24 20.55
CA GLY A 169 -0.05 -39.82 20.50
C GLY A 169 -0.08 -41.34 20.68
N ASP A 170 1.08 -41.99 20.52
CA ASP A 170 1.21 -43.44 20.71
C ASP A 170 0.99 -43.88 22.17
N ASP A 171 1.21 -42.97 23.12
CA ASP A 171 1.03 -43.14 24.57
C ASP A 171 -0.36 -42.71 25.07
N GLY A 172 -1.16 -42.03 24.24
CA GLY A 172 -2.53 -41.62 24.55
C GLY A 172 -2.90 -40.23 24.02
N GLN A 173 -4.01 -39.69 24.50
CA GLN A 173 -4.49 -38.36 24.16
C GLN A 173 -3.84 -37.28 25.04
N HIS A 174 -3.39 -36.20 24.42
CA HIS A 174 -2.83 -35.03 25.09
C HIS A 174 -3.67 -33.79 24.80
N LEU A 175 -3.90 -32.99 25.83
CA LEU A 175 -4.49 -31.66 25.71
C LEU A 175 -3.37 -30.61 25.58
N ILE A 176 -3.36 -29.90 24.45
CA ILE A 176 -2.48 -28.77 24.20
C ILE A 176 -3.27 -27.50 24.38
N LEU A 177 -2.77 -26.62 25.24
CA LEU A 177 -3.29 -25.26 25.41
C LEU A 177 -2.26 -24.29 24.84
N THR A 178 -2.69 -23.44 23.92
CA THR A 178 -1.83 -22.41 23.32
C THR A 178 -2.51 -21.07 23.50
N GLN A 179 -1.80 -20.09 24.08
CA GLN A 179 -2.30 -18.73 24.15
C GLN A 179 -2.16 -18.06 22.77
N GLY A 180 -3.18 -17.33 22.33
CA GLY A 180 -3.18 -16.64 21.04
C GLY A 180 -2.32 -15.37 21.01
N LYS A 181 -1.90 -14.87 22.18
CA LYS A 181 -1.09 -13.66 22.36
C LYS A 181 0.27 -14.00 22.94
N THR A 182 1.28 -13.20 22.61
CA THR A 182 2.64 -13.29 23.17
C THR A 182 2.79 -12.41 24.40
N GLY A 183 3.85 -12.62 25.17
CA GLY A 183 4.22 -11.79 26.32
C GLY A 183 4.17 -12.54 27.64
N SER A 184 4.93 -12.06 28.62
CA SER A 184 5.02 -12.65 29.97
C SER A 184 3.67 -12.73 30.67
N ASP A 185 2.84 -11.70 30.50
CA ASP A 185 1.54 -11.60 31.16
C ASP A 185 0.53 -12.62 30.60
N GLN A 186 0.83 -13.18 29.43
CA GLN A 186 0.00 -14.17 28.76
C GLN A 186 0.26 -15.60 29.24
N ALA A 187 0.97 -15.77 30.35
CA ALA A 187 1.13 -17.05 31.03
C ALA A 187 -0.23 -17.60 31.49
N ILE A 188 -0.67 -18.67 30.83
CA ILE A 188 -1.80 -19.51 31.25
C ILE A 188 -1.58 -20.05 32.67
N THR A 189 -2.55 -19.83 33.55
CA THR A 189 -2.69 -20.45 34.87
C THR A 189 -4.02 -21.19 34.93
N ILE A 190 -4.04 -22.42 35.43
CA ILE A 190 -5.22 -23.29 35.52
C ILE A 190 -5.34 -23.75 36.96
N THR A 191 -6.46 -23.44 37.58
CA THR A 191 -6.82 -23.93 38.91
C THR A 191 -8.14 -24.70 38.82
N THR A 192 -8.47 -25.50 39.84
CA THR A 192 -9.71 -26.27 39.87
C THR A 192 -10.44 -26.11 41.20
N SER A 193 -11.77 -26.16 41.15
CA SER A 193 -12.64 -26.12 42.32
C SER A 193 -13.84 -27.07 42.17
N GLY A 194 -14.33 -27.59 43.30
CA GLY A 194 -15.48 -28.51 43.34
C GLY A 194 -15.22 -29.87 42.67
N GLY A 195 -16.29 -30.64 42.48
CA GLY A 195 -16.26 -31.92 41.76
C GLY A 195 -15.60 -33.09 42.52
N ASN A 196 -15.15 -34.10 41.78
CA ASN A 196 -14.61 -35.35 42.33
C ASN A 196 -13.07 -35.38 42.47
N GLY A 197 -12.39 -34.27 42.16
CA GLY A 197 -10.93 -34.14 42.27
C GLY A 197 -10.13 -34.66 41.07
N GLY A 198 -10.75 -35.31 40.08
CA GLY A 198 -10.02 -35.85 38.91
C GLY A 198 -9.35 -34.78 38.02
N LEU A 199 -9.92 -33.56 38.01
CA LEU A 199 -9.38 -32.41 37.29
C LEU A 199 -8.05 -31.87 37.87
N ALA A 200 -7.61 -32.33 39.05
CA ALA A 200 -6.31 -31.96 39.62
C ALA A 200 -5.13 -32.31 38.68
N SER A 201 -5.29 -33.31 37.82
CA SER A 201 -4.32 -33.67 36.78
C SER A 201 -4.12 -32.58 35.70
N LEU A 202 -5.10 -31.69 35.54
CA LEU A 202 -5.10 -30.58 34.58
C LEU A 202 -4.86 -29.21 35.24
N VAL A 203 -4.35 -29.17 36.48
CA VAL A 203 -3.96 -27.92 37.14
C VAL A 203 -2.59 -27.48 36.63
N HIS A 204 -2.39 -26.18 36.46
CA HIS A 204 -1.11 -25.57 36.17
C HIS A 204 -1.06 -24.19 36.84
N ASP A 205 -0.47 -24.14 38.02
CA ASP A 205 -0.34 -22.94 38.83
C ASP A 205 1.14 -22.76 39.23
N PRO A 206 1.92 -22.07 38.39
CA PRO A 206 3.35 -21.87 38.64
C PRO A 206 3.61 -20.97 39.86
N LEU A 207 2.66 -20.12 40.27
CA LEU A 207 2.82 -19.23 41.43
C LEU A 207 2.78 -19.99 42.76
N ASN A 208 2.01 -21.07 42.82
CA ASN A 208 1.92 -21.94 43.99
C ASN A 208 2.75 -23.24 43.85
N ALA A 209 3.61 -23.32 42.82
CA ALA A 209 4.38 -24.52 42.47
C ALA A 209 3.50 -25.78 42.29
N VAL A 210 2.24 -25.61 41.87
CA VAL A 210 1.31 -26.69 41.58
C VAL A 210 1.20 -26.85 40.07
N THR A 211 2.16 -27.54 39.48
CA THR A 211 2.04 -28.02 38.11
C THR A 211 1.51 -29.43 38.17
N GLY A 212 0.28 -29.65 37.71
CA GLY A 212 -0.29 -30.99 37.50
C GLY A 212 0.49 -31.73 36.41
N ASN A 213 -0.20 -32.50 35.58
CA ASN A 213 0.45 -33.27 34.54
C ASN A 213 0.78 -32.42 33.29
N TYR A 214 1.28 -31.19 33.45
CA TYR A 214 1.59 -30.29 32.33
C TYR A 214 3.09 -30.08 32.15
N THR A 215 3.55 -30.17 30.90
CA THR A 215 4.89 -29.77 30.45
C THR A 215 4.80 -28.48 29.64
N GLU A 216 5.61 -27.49 29.99
CA GLU A 216 5.73 -26.25 29.23
C GLU A 216 6.55 -26.49 27.95
N GLN A 217 5.91 -26.33 26.79
CA GLN A 217 6.54 -26.52 25.48
C GLN A 217 7.14 -25.21 24.94
N SER A 218 6.54 -24.09 25.31
CA SER A 218 7.02 -22.75 24.97
C SER A 218 6.60 -21.81 26.09
N PRO A 219 7.55 -21.14 26.77
CA PRO A 219 7.21 -20.20 27.83
C PRO A 219 6.57 -18.93 27.30
N ALA A 220 5.82 -18.24 28.17
CA ALA A 220 5.28 -16.91 27.88
C ALA A 220 6.38 -15.87 28.15
N HIS A 221 6.88 -15.23 27.09
CA HIS A 221 7.94 -14.25 27.21
C HIS A 221 7.66 -12.99 26.41
N ASN A 222 8.16 -11.88 26.93
CA ASN A 222 8.27 -10.62 26.19
C ASN A 222 9.47 -10.69 25.23
N ALA A 223 9.35 -9.98 24.12
CA ALA A 223 10.50 -9.64 23.29
C ALA A 223 11.43 -8.73 24.08
N GLN A 224 12.73 -8.91 23.89
CA GLN A 224 13.76 -8.08 24.48
C GLN A 224 14.77 -7.68 23.42
N ILE A 225 15.04 -6.38 23.35
CA ILE A 225 16.06 -5.80 22.47
C ILE A 225 16.97 -4.88 23.26
N ARG A 226 18.19 -4.66 22.75
CA ARG A 226 19.03 -3.55 23.20
C ARG A 226 19.24 -2.55 22.07
N ILE A 227 19.02 -1.27 22.35
CA ILE A 227 19.34 -0.16 21.45
C ILE A 227 20.49 0.61 22.07
N ASP A 228 21.67 0.59 21.43
CA ASP A 228 22.89 1.21 21.95
C ASP A 228 23.20 0.82 23.41
N GLY A 229 22.86 -0.43 23.76
CA GLY A 229 23.02 -1.00 25.11
C GLY A 229 21.83 -0.81 26.06
N VAL A 230 20.85 0.03 25.71
CA VAL A 230 19.62 0.23 26.52
C VAL A 230 18.65 -0.91 26.28
N LEU A 231 18.32 -1.66 27.32
CA LEU A 231 17.36 -2.77 27.25
C LEU A 231 15.93 -2.24 27.15
N ARG A 232 15.18 -2.73 26.16
CA ARG A 232 13.74 -2.49 26.01
C ARG A 232 13.01 -3.82 25.88
N SER A 233 11.84 -3.90 26.53
CA SER A 233 10.97 -5.07 26.53
C SER A 233 9.64 -4.73 25.86
N SER A 234 9.05 -5.69 25.15
CA SER A 234 7.73 -5.56 24.53
C SER A 234 6.93 -6.86 24.67
N PRO A 235 5.61 -6.82 24.91
CA PRO A 235 4.78 -8.02 24.89
C PRO A 235 4.68 -8.66 23.49
N THR A 236 5.00 -7.93 22.43
CA THR A 236 4.89 -8.36 21.04
C THR A 236 6.22 -8.28 20.29
N ASN A 237 6.31 -8.98 19.16
CA ASN A 237 7.46 -8.89 18.25
C ASN A 237 7.45 -7.62 17.39
N ARG A 238 6.32 -6.92 17.34
CA ARG A 238 6.26 -5.52 16.93
C ARG A 238 6.59 -4.63 18.12
N ILE A 239 7.57 -3.77 17.97
CA ILE A 239 8.00 -2.83 19.00
C ILE A 239 7.86 -1.42 18.42
N GLU A 240 6.80 -0.73 18.84
CA GLU A 240 6.50 0.63 18.39
C GLU A 240 7.38 1.66 19.10
N ASP A 241 7.69 2.75 18.41
CA ASP A 241 8.46 3.89 18.94
C ASP A 241 9.73 3.44 19.70
N VAL A 242 10.58 2.65 19.04
CA VAL A 242 11.89 2.22 19.58
C VAL A 242 12.83 3.38 19.80
N VAL A 243 12.78 4.30 18.86
CA VAL A 243 13.27 5.65 18.91
C VAL A 243 12.15 6.49 18.28
N ASP A 244 12.12 7.79 18.56
CA ASP A 244 11.02 8.66 18.11
C ASP A 244 10.72 8.46 16.62
N GLY A 245 9.50 7.99 16.33
CA GLY A 245 9.02 7.79 14.97
C GLY A 245 9.55 6.54 14.25
N VAL A 246 10.11 5.55 14.95
CA VAL A 246 10.57 4.27 14.36
C VAL A 246 9.96 3.07 15.07
N ASP A 247 9.34 2.19 14.27
CA ASP A 247 8.85 0.89 14.72
C ASP A 247 9.75 -0.23 14.22
N LEU A 248 9.94 -1.27 15.05
CA LEU A 248 10.63 -2.50 14.66
C LEU A 248 9.66 -3.68 14.60
N GLU A 249 9.84 -4.53 13.60
CA GLU A 249 9.26 -5.87 13.55
C GLU A 249 10.37 -6.89 13.66
N LEU A 250 10.36 -7.67 14.74
CA LEU A 250 11.39 -8.65 15.04
C LEU A 250 11.07 -9.99 14.38
N LEU A 251 12.08 -10.61 13.76
CA LEU A 251 11.96 -11.84 13.00
C LEU A 251 12.72 -13.00 13.63
N ALA A 252 13.89 -12.73 14.24
CA ALA A 252 14.70 -13.73 14.92
C ALA A 252 15.55 -13.11 16.04
N ALA A 253 15.81 -13.88 17.10
CA ALA A 253 16.77 -13.51 18.13
C ALA A 253 18.19 -13.96 17.76
N ASN A 254 19.18 -13.12 18.07
CA ASN A 254 20.60 -13.42 17.92
C ASN A 254 21.39 -12.78 19.07
N PRO A 255 21.22 -13.29 20.30
CA PRO A 255 21.82 -12.68 21.48
C PRO A 255 23.35 -12.65 21.37
N GLY A 256 23.95 -11.51 21.75
CA GLY A 256 25.39 -11.26 21.65
C GLY A 256 25.88 -10.75 20.30
N ASN A 257 25.03 -10.71 19.27
CA ASN A 257 25.40 -10.29 17.92
C ASN A 257 24.49 -9.13 17.45
N PRO A 258 24.83 -7.87 17.76
CA PRO A 258 24.03 -6.74 17.35
C PRO A 258 24.15 -6.48 15.84
N ALA A 259 23.07 -5.96 15.25
CA ALA A 259 23.03 -5.43 13.89
C ALA A 259 23.00 -3.89 13.92
N ASP A 260 23.52 -3.27 12.86
CA ASP A 260 23.53 -1.83 12.72
C ASP A 260 22.31 -1.40 11.89
N MET A 261 21.60 -0.38 12.35
CA MET A 261 20.48 0.26 11.68
C MET A 261 20.84 1.72 11.39
N GLN A 262 20.81 2.10 10.13
CA GLN A 262 21.03 3.48 9.69
C GLN A 262 19.70 4.09 9.23
N LEU A 263 19.33 5.21 9.84
CA LEU A 263 18.24 6.07 9.41
C LEU A 263 18.81 7.21 8.59
N ALA A 264 18.37 7.32 7.34
CA ALA A 264 18.77 8.39 6.44
C ALA A 264 17.58 8.91 5.65
N LEU A 265 17.65 10.18 5.24
CA LEU A 265 16.67 10.77 4.34
C LEU A 265 16.61 10.00 3.02
N ASP A 266 15.41 9.58 2.64
CA ASP A 266 15.13 8.94 1.36
C ASP A 266 14.51 9.93 0.39
N SER A 267 15.35 10.43 -0.50
CA SER A 267 14.93 11.34 -1.57
C SER A 267 14.51 10.61 -2.85
N THR A 268 14.47 9.27 -2.86
CA THR A 268 14.18 8.48 -4.07
C THR A 268 12.77 8.75 -4.58
N GLY A 269 11.77 8.69 -3.69
CA GLY A 269 10.37 8.97 -4.04
C GLY A 269 10.18 10.39 -4.60
N ALA A 270 10.76 11.39 -3.95
CA ALA A 270 10.76 12.78 -4.41
C ALA A 270 11.37 12.94 -5.80
N LYS A 271 12.55 12.34 -6.04
CA LYS A 271 13.23 12.38 -7.35
C LYS A 271 12.38 11.75 -8.45
N ASP A 272 11.76 10.61 -8.18
CA ASP A 272 10.94 9.92 -9.18
C ASP A 272 9.64 10.66 -9.47
N ALA A 273 9.01 11.27 -8.45
CA ALA A 273 7.88 12.17 -8.66
C ALA A 273 8.26 13.40 -9.52
N ILE A 274 9.42 14.01 -9.27
CA ILE A 274 9.92 15.14 -10.07
C ILE A 274 10.17 14.72 -11.52
N LYS A 275 10.84 13.57 -11.75
CA LYS A 275 11.04 13.04 -13.11
C LYS A 275 9.70 12.82 -13.80
N LYS A 276 8.73 12.22 -13.09
CA LYS A 276 7.40 11.96 -13.65
C LYS A 276 6.65 13.24 -14.03
N PHE A 277 6.76 14.27 -13.20
CA PHE A 277 6.26 15.60 -13.51
C PHE A 277 6.88 16.15 -14.80
N ILE A 278 8.21 16.10 -14.93
CA ILE A 278 8.93 16.57 -16.13
C ILE A 278 8.48 15.80 -17.38
N GLU A 279 8.37 14.48 -17.29
CA GLU A 279 7.89 13.62 -18.39
C GLU A 279 6.47 14.00 -18.84
N THR A 280 5.53 14.08 -17.89
CA THR A 280 4.12 14.38 -18.20
C THR A 280 3.94 15.81 -18.72
N TYR A 281 4.72 16.77 -18.21
CA TYR A 281 4.75 18.13 -18.76
C TYR A 281 5.31 18.17 -20.18
N ASN A 282 6.45 17.52 -20.43
CA ASN A 282 7.05 17.47 -21.77
C ASN A 282 6.14 16.76 -22.78
N ALA A 283 5.44 15.70 -22.36
CA ALA A 283 4.43 15.05 -23.17
C ALA A 283 3.31 16.03 -23.55
N LEU A 284 2.79 16.82 -22.60
CA LEU A 284 1.77 17.83 -22.87
C LEU A 284 2.26 18.91 -23.84
N ILE A 285 3.47 19.45 -23.64
CA ILE A 285 4.06 20.45 -24.55
C ILE A 285 4.25 19.88 -25.95
N SER A 286 4.69 18.62 -26.06
CA SER A 286 4.81 17.91 -27.33
C SER A 286 3.44 17.73 -28.00
N THR A 287 2.42 17.27 -27.27
CA THR A 287 1.04 17.15 -27.79
C THR A 287 0.50 18.50 -28.27
N LEU A 288 0.68 19.57 -27.47
CA LEU A 288 0.27 20.91 -27.85
C LEU A 288 0.99 21.38 -29.13
N GLY A 289 2.31 21.25 -29.18
CA GLY A 289 3.11 21.60 -30.35
C GLY A 289 2.75 20.80 -31.60
N ASN A 290 2.48 19.50 -31.47
CA ASN A 290 2.04 18.63 -32.56
C ASN A 290 0.66 19.06 -33.10
N LEU A 291 -0.26 19.44 -32.23
CA LEU A 291 -1.62 19.80 -32.64
C LEU A 291 -1.74 21.25 -33.13
N SER A 292 -0.82 22.13 -32.74
CA SER A 292 -0.92 23.58 -33.03
C SER A 292 0.12 24.11 -34.02
N ARG A 293 1.09 23.32 -34.48
CA ARG A 293 2.10 23.78 -35.46
C ARG A 293 1.65 23.59 -36.90
N TYR A 294 2.32 24.33 -37.79
CA TYR A 294 2.35 23.99 -39.21
C TYR A 294 3.59 23.16 -39.49
N ASP A 295 3.44 22.09 -40.26
CA ASP A 295 4.55 21.26 -40.72
C ASP A 295 4.93 21.67 -42.16
N PRO A 296 6.12 22.27 -42.37
CA PRO A 296 6.56 22.70 -43.69
C PRO A 296 6.82 21.56 -44.67
N GLU A 297 7.16 20.36 -44.18
CA GLU A 297 7.51 19.21 -45.01
C GLU A 297 6.26 18.56 -45.59
N SER A 298 5.29 18.24 -44.73
CA SER A 298 4.00 17.69 -45.17
C SER A 298 3.02 18.76 -45.67
N LYS A 299 3.39 20.05 -45.54
CA LYS A 299 2.52 21.22 -45.84
C LYS A 299 1.16 21.12 -45.14
N SER A 300 1.13 20.54 -43.94
CA SER A 300 -0.09 20.30 -43.19
C SER A 300 -0.13 21.13 -41.91
N ALA A 301 -1.30 21.68 -41.63
CA ALA A 301 -1.59 22.35 -40.38
C ALA A 301 -2.05 21.33 -39.33
N GLY A 302 -1.54 21.46 -38.11
CA GLY A 302 -2.11 20.75 -36.97
C GLY A 302 -3.60 21.11 -36.78
N PRO A 303 -4.43 20.19 -36.25
CA PRO A 303 -5.89 20.40 -36.13
C PRO A 303 -6.31 21.65 -35.34
N LEU A 304 -5.42 22.13 -34.46
CA LEU A 304 -5.62 23.27 -33.57
C LEU A 304 -4.73 24.48 -33.95
N LEU A 305 -4.19 24.51 -35.17
CA LEU A 305 -3.43 25.67 -35.65
C LEU A 305 -4.31 26.93 -35.58
N GLY A 306 -3.82 27.96 -34.90
CA GLY A 306 -4.53 29.23 -34.70
C GLY A 306 -5.59 29.22 -33.60
N ASP A 307 -5.86 28.07 -32.97
CA ASP A 307 -6.81 27.97 -31.86
C ASP A 307 -6.37 28.86 -30.68
N SER A 308 -7.30 29.63 -30.13
CA SER A 308 -7.01 30.57 -29.04
C SER A 308 -6.86 29.88 -27.69
N ALA A 309 -7.62 28.82 -27.43
CA ALA A 309 -7.58 28.08 -26.18
C ALA A 309 -6.27 27.28 -26.06
N ALA A 310 -5.84 26.62 -27.14
CA ALA A 310 -4.55 25.93 -27.19
C ALA A 310 -3.37 26.89 -26.92
N ARG A 311 -3.40 28.08 -27.54
CA ARG A 311 -2.37 29.12 -27.30
C ARG A 311 -2.41 29.67 -25.87
N ALA A 312 -3.61 29.95 -25.35
CA ALA A 312 -3.78 30.43 -23.97
C ALA A 312 -3.29 29.41 -22.93
N LEU A 313 -3.52 28.12 -23.18
CA LEU A 313 -3.03 27.04 -22.33
C LEU A 313 -1.50 27.02 -22.27
N GLY A 314 -0.83 27.00 -23.43
CA GLY A 314 0.64 27.01 -23.49
C GLY A 314 1.25 28.25 -22.83
N ALA A 315 0.63 29.43 -23.02
CA ALA A 315 1.08 30.66 -22.36
C ALA A 315 0.89 30.61 -20.83
N THR A 316 -0.23 30.06 -20.36
CA THR A 316 -0.51 29.92 -18.93
C THR A 316 0.50 28.98 -18.27
N LEU A 317 0.72 27.78 -18.82
CA LEU A 317 1.68 26.81 -18.28
C LEU A 317 3.09 27.39 -18.19
N ARG A 318 3.54 28.08 -19.25
CA ARG A 318 4.87 28.72 -19.24
C ARG A 318 4.98 29.81 -18.19
N ARG A 319 3.93 30.62 -18.01
CA ARG A 319 3.90 31.68 -17.01
C ARG A 319 3.94 31.11 -15.59
N GLU A 320 3.13 30.10 -15.29
CA GLU A 320 3.11 29.49 -13.94
C GLU A 320 4.47 28.89 -13.60
N LEU A 321 5.14 28.22 -14.54
CA LEU A 321 6.48 27.64 -14.31
C LEU A 321 7.61 28.67 -14.17
N SER A 322 7.43 29.86 -14.75
CA SER A 322 8.43 30.93 -14.69
C SER A 322 8.17 31.94 -13.58
N THR A 323 7.03 31.86 -12.88
CA THR A 323 6.67 32.79 -11.82
C THR A 323 7.42 32.39 -10.54
N PRO A 324 8.32 33.24 -10.01
CA PRO A 324 9.01 32.93 -8.77
C PRO A 324 8.03 32.88 -7.60
N LEU A 325 8.28 31.99 -6.64
CA LEU A 325 7.53 31.95 -5.40
C LEU A 325 7.74 33.26 -4.61
N SER A 326 6.66 33.79 -4.04
CA SER A 326 6.67 35.06 -3.28
C SER A 326 7.37 34.95 -1.92
N ASP A 327 7.68 33.74 -1.46
CA ASP A 327 8.38 33.53 -0.20
C ASP A 327 9.80 34.09 -0.26
N THR A 328 10.16 34.88 0.75
CA THR A 328 11.46 35.55 0.87
C THR A 328 12.40 34.84 1.84
N THR A 329 11.98 33.76 2.49
CA THR A 329 12.78 33.06 3.50
C THR A 329 13.60 31.90 2.95
N ASN A 330 13.33 31.43 1.73
CA ASN A 330 14.09 30.35 1.08
C ASN A 330 14.62 30.81 -0.29
N ASP A 331 15.85 30.40 -0.63
CA ASP A 331 16.49 30.61 -1.93
C ASP A 331 15.88 29.73 -3.05
N LEU A 332 15.09 28.71 -2.70
CA LEU A 332 14.38 27.81 -3.62
C LEU A 332 13.12 28.43 -4.23
N ARG A 333 13.24 29.64 -4.79
CA ARG A 333 12.10 30.41 -5.32
C ARG A 333 11.72 30.07 -6.76
N VAL A 334 12.60 29.39 -7.48
CA VAL A 334 12.48 29.10 -8.91
C VAL A 334 12.89 27.65 -9.19
N LEU A 335 12.28 27.04 -10.20
CA LEU A 335 12.59 25.67 -10.62
C LEU A 335 14.06 25.46 -11.00
N SER A 336 14.73 26.51 -11.48
CA SER A 336 16.16 26.45 -11.80
C SER A 336 17.05 26.28 -10.57
N ALA A 337 16.60 26.70 -9.37
CA ALA A 337 17.34 26.54 -8.12
C ALA A 337 17.47 25.05 -7.74
N ILE A 338 16.45 24.25 -8.06
CA ILE A 338 16.42 22.79 -7.90
C ILE A 338 16.89 22.03 -9.15
N GLY A 339 17.50 22.73 -10.12
CA GLY A 339 18.09 22.12 -11.31
C GLY A 339 17.11 21.83 -12.45
N ILE A 340 15.88 22.31 -12.40
CA ILE A 340 14.89 22.17 -13.49
C ILE A 340 14.93 23.42 -14.37
N THR A 341 15.23 23.26 -15.66
CA THR A 341 15.33 24.38 -16.62
C THR A 341 14.46 24.15 -17.84
N SER A 342 14.05 25.23 -18.53
CA SER A 342 13.26 25.14 -19.76
C SER A 342 14.09 25.48 -21.00
N ASP A 343 13.91 24.73 -22.09
CA ASP A 343 14.53 25.02 -23.39
C ASP A 343 13.72 26.06 -24.21
N LYS A 344 14.22 26.40 -25.41
CA LYS A 344 13.53 27.36 -26.31
C LYS A 344 12.17 26.85 -26.80
N ALA A 345 11.97 25.53 -26.85
CA ALA A 345 10.70 24.90 -27.22
C ALA A 345 9.71 24.86 -26.05
N GLY A 346 10.18 25.13 -24.82
CA GLY A 346 9.39 25.10 -23.60
C GLY A 346 9.41 23.76 -22.88
N ASN A 347 10.24 22.79 -23.29
CA ASN A 347 10.42 21.52 -22.59
C ASN A 347 11.28 21.71 -21.33
N LEU A 348 10.99 20.95 -20.29
CA LEU A 348 11.76 20.91 -19.05
C LEU A 348 12.89 19.87 -19.13
N THR A 349 14.03 20.23 -18.56
CA THR A 349 15.21 19.37 -18.39
C THR A 349 15.66 19.39 -16.93
N LEU A 350 16.20 18.27 -16.45
CA LEU A 350 16.67 18.11 -15.07
C LEU A 350 18.19 17.96 -15.00
N LYS A 351 18.82 18.79 -14.18
CA LYS A 351 20.20 18.59 -13.72
C LYS A 351 20.18 17.77 -12.42
N ALA A 352 20.27 16.45 -12.56
CA ALA A 352 20.14 15.51 -11.43
C ALA A 352 21.09 15.83 -10.27
N SER A 353 22.36 16.18 -10.56
CA SER A 353 23.34 16.54 -9.52
C SER A 353 22.94 17.75 -8.67
N ARG A 354 22.27 18.74 -9.26
CA ARG A 354 21.79 19.92 -8.53
C ARG A 354 20.59 19.55 -7.65
N LEU A 355 19.69 18.71 -8.16
CA LEU A 355 18.55 18.23 -7.37
C LEU A 355 19.03 17.39 -6.18
N ASP A 356 20.02 16.52 -6.38
CA ASP A 356 20.62 15.70 -5.32
C ASP A 356 21.27 16.57 -4.22
N GLU A 357 21.96 17.64 -4.61
CA GLU A 357 22.57 18.59 -3.67
C GLU A 357 21.52 19.33 -2.83
N VAL A 358 20.44 19.81 -3.47
CA VAL A 358 19.36 20.51 -2.76
C VAL A 358 18.67 19.57 -1.79
N LEU A 359 18.22 18.40 -2.24
CA LEU A 359 17.52 17.43 -1.37
C LEU A 359 18.37 16.92 -0.21
N LYS A 360 19.70 17.04 -0.28
CA LYS A 360 20.60 16.68 0.82
C LYS A 360 20.76 17.81 1.86
N ASN A 361 20.73 19.07 1.41
CA ASN A 361 21.05 20.23 2.23
C ASN A 361 19.81 20.97 2.76
N ASP A 362 18.70 20.91 2.01
CA ASP A 362 17.41 21.53 2.33
C ASP A 362 16.28 20.58 1.85
N PRO A 363 16.01 19.49 2.60
CA PRO A 363 15.08 18.42 2.23
C PRO A 363 13.64 18.85 1.97
#